data_AF-A0A4Y9PP96-F1
#
_entry.id   AF-A0A4Y9PP96-F1
#
_cell.length_a   1.000
_cell.length_b   1.000
_cell.length_c   1.000
_cell.angle_alpha   90.00
_cell.angle_beta   90.00
_cell.angle_gamma   90.00
#
_symmetry.space_group_name_H-M   'P 1'
#
loop_
_entity.id
_entity.type
_entity.pdbx_description
1 polymer ?
#
loop_
_entity_poly.entity_id
_entity_poly.type
_entity_poly.pdbx_seq_one_letter_code
_entity_poly.pdbx_strand_id
1 'polypeptide(L)'
;MAFAFTQRTPQGPLARYVESIWHARGQIPYARERIAPTGSTVAGIVLGAPIRQIPDGGAPFLAVTGFLIGPHDRPIVNEPTAETHCVGIVTTPIGCRAVFGVDPAGLRGRVVDLPAAWPGAAALRQDLLGTDGPARMLAATAETLSAGLDESDHGVDRCAAAVAMLEDSPARPIGDVAAELGVSHGHLDR
;
A
#
# COMPACT_ATOMS: atom_id res chain seq x y z
N MET A 1 22.31 12.89 12.18
CA MET A 1 21.24 12.63 13.17
C MET A 1 21.05 11.11 13.29
N ALA A 2 20.75 10.57 14.47
CA ALA A 2 20.43 9.14 14.61
C ALA A 2 19.14 8.80 13.84
N PHE A 3 19.06 7.61 13.26
CA PHE A 3 17.87 7.16 12.55
C PHE A 3 16.70 6.97 13.54
N ALA A 4 15.57 7.59 13.23
CA ALA A 4 14.33 7.54 14.00
C ALA A 4 13.22 6.94 13.15
N PHE A 5 12.56 5.93 13.69
CA PHE A 5 11.45 5.23 13.06
C PHE A 5 10.24 5.22 14.00
N THR A 6 9.06 5.51 13.47
CA THR A 6 7.80 5.42 14.21
C THR A 6 6.75 4.84 13.29
N GLN A 7 6.01 3.84 13.77
CA GLN A 7 4.97 3.16 13.01
C GLN A 7 3.71 3.05 13.85
N ARG A 8 2.55 3.06 13.18
CA ARG A 8 1.25 2.78 13.77
C ARG A 8 0.42 1.91 12.84
N THR A 9 -0.40 1.06 13.45
CA THR A 9 -1.47 0.36 12.75
C THR A 9 -2.71 1.26 12.76
N PRO A 10 -3.35 1.49 11.60
CA PRO A 10 -4.61 2.23 11.52
C PRO A 10 -5.71 1.61 12.39
N GLN A 11 -6.75 2.39 12.67
CA GLN A 11 -7.93 1.98 13.44
C GLN A 11 -9.19 2.13 12.58
N GLY A 12 -10.29 1.50 13.00
CA GLY A 12 -11.57 1.57 12.30
C GLY A 12 -11.52 0.93 10.90
N PRO A 13 -12.37 1.38 9.95
CA PRO A 13 -12.46 0.79 8.60
C PRO A 13 -11.12 0.74 7.86
N LEU A 14 -10.26 1.74 8.05
CA LEU A 14 -8.96 1.83 7.40
C LEU A 14 -8.04 0.63 7.72
N ALA A 15 -8.17 0.02 8.90
CA ALA A 15 -7.36 -1.12 9.33
C ALA A 15 -7.57 -2.38 8.45
N ARG A 16 -8.67 -2.45 7.70
CA ARG A 16 -8.93 -3.52 6.72
C ARG A 16 -8.05 -3.41 5.47
N TYR A 17 -7.70 -2.18 5.09
CA TYR A 17 -7.04 -1.86 3.82
C TYR A 17 -5.59 -1.41 3.98
N VAL A 18 -5.21 -0.93 5.17
CA VAL A 18 -3.86 -0.45 5.47
C VAL A 18 -3.31 -1.19 6.67
N GLU A 19 -2.21 -1.91 6.45
CA GLU A 19 -1.50 -2.70 7.46
C GLU A 19 -0.72 -1.78 8.41
N SER A 20 -0.03 -0.78 7.86
CA SER A 20 0.72 0.18 8.66
C SER A 20 0.96 1.51 7.96
N ILE A 21 1.14 2.55 8.79
CA ILE A 21 1.66 3.85 8.38
C ILE A 21 2.90 4.10 9.22
N TRP A 22 4.00 4.51 8.58
CA TRP A 22 5.27 4.73 9.25
C TRP A 22 5.94 6.04 8.83
N HIS A 23 6.80 6.54 9.69
CA HIS A 23 7.66 7.69 9.46
C HIS A 23 9.10 7.27 9.75
N ALA A 24 10.00 7.58 8.83
CA ALA A 24 11.43 7.35 8.94
C ALA A 24 12.19 8.66 8.73
N ARG A 25 13.12 8.99 9.63
CA ARG A 25 14.02 10.13 9.48
C ARG A 25 15.44 9.83 9.96
N GLY A 26 16.44 10.30 9.25
CA GLY A 26 17.85 10.21 9.64
C GLY A 26 18.69 9.39 8.66
N GLN A 27 19.94 9.16 9.04
CA GLN A 27 20.90 8.44 8.20
C GLN A 27 20.96 6.97 8.62
N ILE A 28 20.71 6.07 7.67
CA ILE A 28 20.94 4.64 7.83
C ILE A 28 22.44 4.31 7.71
N PRO A 29 22.96 3.31 8.43
CA PRO A 29 24.38 2.95 8.39
C PRO A 29 24.77 2.11 7.17
N TYR A 30 23.82 1.81 6.28
CA TYR A 30 24.02 1.04 5.05
C TYR A 30 23.58 1.85 3.83
N ALA A 31 24.16 1.55 2.67
CA ALA A 31 23.85 2.28 1.44
C ALA A 31 22.49 1.92 0.84
N ARG A 32 22.04 0.68 1.08
CA ARG A 32 20.80 0.15 0.51
C ARG A 32 20.24 -0.98 1.37
N GLU A 33 18.94 -1.19 1.28
CA GLU A 33 18.23 -2.32 1.84
C GLU A 33 17.37 -3.01 0.78
N ARG A 34 16.91 -4.22 1.09
CA ARG A 34 16.01 -4.99 0.23
C ARG A 34 14.64 -5.06 0.90
N ILE A 35 13.64 -4.53 0.22
CA ILE A 35 12.24 -4.73 0.55
C ILE A 35 11.91 -6.17 0.14
N ALA A 36 11.41 -6.96 1.09
CA ALA A 36 11.09 -8.36 0.88
C ALA A 36 9.84 -8.51 0.00
N PRO A 37 9.73 -9.63 -0.76
CA PRO A 37 8.53 -9.95 -1.52
C PRO A 37 7.25 -9.83 -0.69
N THR A 38 6.23 -9.19 -1.28
CA THR A 38 4.93 -8.98 -0.64
C THR A 38 3.80 -8.91 -1.67
N GLY A 39 2.61 -9.37 -1.28
CA GLY A 39 1.36 -9.19 -2.02
C GLY A 39 0.75 -7.80 -1.86
N SER A 40 1.30 -6.98 -0.96
CA SER A 40 0.83 -5.62 -0.66
C SER A 40 1.48 -4.57 -1.56
N THR A 41 0.97 -3.34 -1.46
CA THR A 41 1.64 -2.16 -2.03
C THR A 41 2.30 -1.34 -0.94
N VAL A 42 3.40 -0.68 -1.31
CA VAL A 42 4.14 0.21 -0.40
C VAL A 42 4.24 1.57 -1.06
N ALA A 43 3.58 2.57 -0.48
CA ALA A 43 3.75 3.96 -0.88
C ALA A 43 4.77 4.63 0.04
N GLY A 44 5.65 5.45 -0.53
CA GLY A 44 6.55 6.32 0.21
C GLY A 44 6.37 7.77 -0.24
N ILE A 45 6.08 8.66 0.70
CA ILE A 45 5.99 10.10 0.51
C ILE A 45 7.32 10.71 0.94
N VAL A 46 8.10 11.16 -0.02
CA VAL A 46 9.47 11.64 0.20
C VAL A 46 9.45 13.11 0.61
N LEU A 47 9.86 13.37 1.85
CA LEU A 47 9.91 14.70 2.47
C LEU A 47 11.34 15.29 2.52
N GLY A 48 12.36 14.45 2.26
CA GLY A 48 13.77 14.83 2.28
C GLY A 48 14.47 14.58 0.95
N ALA A 49 15.68 14.01 1.03
CA ALA A 49 16.44 13.67 -0.16
C ALA A 49 15.75 12.56 -0.97
N PRO A 50 15.96 12.51 -2.29
CA PRO A 50 15.41 11.46 -3.13
C PRO A 50 15.79 10.05 -2.67
N ILE A 51 14.95 9.09 -3.02
CA ILE A 51 15.17 7.67 -2.72
C ILE A 51 15.12 6.91 -4.04
N ARG A 52 16.16 6.14 -4.33
CA ARG A 52 16.20 5.29 -5.52
C ARG A 52 15.57 3.93 -5.21
N GLN A 53 14.56 3.56 -5.98
CA GLN A 53 13.92 2.25 -5.95
C GLN A 53 14.37 1.44 -7.16
N ILE A 54 14.83 0.21 -6.96
CA ILE A 54 15.33 -0.64 -8.04
C ILE A 54 14.59 -1.98 -8.00
N PRO A 55 13.57 -2.18 -8.84
CA PRO A 55 12.91 -3.46 -8.99
C PRO A 55 13.85 -4.51 -9.60
N ASP A 56 13.70 -5.77 -9.21
CA ASP A 56 14.44 -6.86 -9.83
C ASP A 56 14.09 -6.97 -11.33
N GLY A 57 15.09 -6.89 -12.20
CA GLY A 57 14.91 -6.86 -13.66
C GLY A 57 14.24 -5.60 -14.22
N GLY A 58 13.95 -4.59 -13.39
CA GLY A 58 13.31 -3.33 -13.79
C GLY A 58 14.28 -2.15 -13.90
N ALA A 59 13.80 -1.06 -14.50
CA ALA A 59 14.54 0.20 -14.51
C ALA A 59 14.52 0.86 -13.12
N PRO A 60 15.66 1.39 -12.63
CA PRO A 60 15.67 2.21 -11.41
C PRO A 60 14.73 3.41 -11.52
N PHE A 61 13.99 3.68 -10.46
CA PHE A 61 13.13 4.86 -10.31
C PHE A 61 13.70 5.77 -9.22
N LEU A 62 13.90 7.05 -9.54
CA LEU A 62 14.36 8.05 -8.57
C LEU A 62 13.16 8.81 -8.01
N ALA A 63 12.75 8.47 -6.79
CA ALA A 63 11.61 9.07 -6.13
C ALA A 63 11.99 10.40 -5.47
N VAL A 64 11.61 11.51 -6.10
CA VAL A 64 11.86 12.87 -5.57
C VAL A 64 10.75 13.31 -4.62
N THR A 65 9.50 13.01 -4.95
CA THR A 65 8.31 13.43 -4.19
C THR A 65 7.59 12.24 -3.58
N GLY A 66 7.61 11.09 -4.25
CA GLY A 66 7.10 9.84 -3.72
C GLY A 66 7.24 8.69 -4.70
N PHE A 67 6.93 7.49 -4.23
CA PHE A 67 6.89 6.28 -5.03
C PHE A 67 5.75 5.37 -4.58
N LEU A 68 5.24 4.56 -5.51
CA LEU A 68 4.33 3.46 -5.22
C LEU A 68 4.95 2.17 -5.75
N ILE A 69 5.26 1.26 -4.83
CA ILE A 69 5.70 -0.10 -5.12
C ILE A 69 4.47 -0.99 -5.22
N GLY A 70 4.31 -1.66 -6.36
CA GLY A 70 3.29 -2.68 -6.52
C GLY A 70 3.63 -4.01 -5.82
N PRO A 71 2.69 -4.96 -5.81
CA PRO A 71 2.95 -6.30 -5.31
C PRO A 71 4.10 -6.96 -6.08
N HIS A 72 4.99 -7.65 -5.39
CA HIS A 72 6.20 -8.21 -5.99
C HIS A 72 6.62 -9.54 -5.35
N ASP A 73 7.07 -10.46 -6.18
CA ASP A 73 7.59 -11.78 -5.79
C ASP A 73 9.14 -11.82 -5.75
N ARG A 74 9.79 -10.71 -6.11
CA ARG A 74 11.24 -10.51 -6.10
C ARG A 74 11.60 -9.25 -5.30
N PRO A 75 12.70 -9.24 -4.54
CA PRO A 75 13.05 -8.08 -3.73
C PRO A 75 13.21 -6.79 -4.54
N ILE A 76 12.83 -5.67 -3.93
CA ILE A 76 13.09 -4.32 -4.48
C ILE A 76 14.18 -3.68 -3.63
N VAL A 77 15.18 -3.08 -4.28
CA VAL A 77 16.24 -2.36 -3.55
C VAL A 77 15.79 -0.93 -3.28
N ASN A 78 15.83 -0.55 -2.00
CA ASN A 78 15.65 0.81 -1.52
C ASN A 78 17.02 1.42 -1.22
N GLU A 79 17.38 2.50 -1.92
CA GLU A 79 18.69 3.17 -1.84
C GLU A 79 18.48 4.68 -1.61
N PRO A 80 18.46 5.14 -0.34
CA PRO A 80 18.42 6.56 -0.02
C PRO A 80 19.65 7.30 -0.54
N THR A 81 19.47 8.47 -1.17
CA THR A 81 20.61 9.23 -1.73
C THR A 81 21.30 10.12 -0.68
N ALA A 82 20.66 10.39 0.45
CA ALA A 82 21.20 11.10 1.61
C ALA A 82 20.34 10.78 2.84
N GLU A 83 20.20 11.74 3.78
CA GLU A 83 19.32 11.58 4.95
C GLU A 83 17.90 11.23 4.50
N THR A 84 17.36 10.13 5.05
CA THR A 84 15.97 9.73 4.82
C THR A 84 15.07 10.69 5.57
N HIS A 85 13.99 11.13 4.93
CA HIS A 85 12.83 11.73 5.59
C HIS A 85 11.62 11.36 4.76
N CYS A 86 10.83 10.40 5.24
CA CYS A 86 9.79 9.75 4.46
C CYS A 86 8.64 9.31 5.37
N VAL A 87 7.41 9.47 4.89
CA VAL A 87 6.22 8.85 5.48
C VAL A 87 5.74 7.78 4.52
N GLY A 88 5.58 6.55 4.98
CA GLY A 88 5.13 5.45 4.13
C GLY A 88 3.84 4.81 4.61
N ILE A 89 3.21 4.13 3.67
CA ILE A 89 1.93 3.45 3.81
C ILE A 89 2.11 2.04 3.25
N VAL A 90 1.79 1.03 4.05
CA VAL A 90 1.77 -0.38 3.62
C VAL A 90 0.31 -0.80 3.58
N THR A 91 -0.19 -1.14 2.40
CA THR A 91 -1.56 -1.64 2.27
C THR A 91 -1.63 -3.11 2.71
N THR A 92 -2.84 -3.60 2.96
CA THR A 92 -3.10 -5.04 2.85
C THR A 92 -3.13 -5.44 1.36
N PRO A 93 -3.16 -6.74 1.02
CA PRO A 93 -3.27 -7.18 -0.38
C PRO A 93 -4.53 -6.67 -1.10
N ILE A 94 -5.60 -6.33 -0.36
CA ILE A 94 -6.85 -5.79 -0.91
C ILE A 94 -6.92 -4.26 -0.89
N GLY A 95 -5.92 -3.58 -0.32
CA GLY A 95 -5.99 -2.16 -0.01
C GLY A 95 -5.62 -1.21 -1.15
N CYS A 96 -4.83 -1.65 -2.13
CA CYS A 96 -4.30 -0.76 -3.18
C CYS A 96 -5.41 0.02 -3.91
N ARG A 97 -6.47 -0.69 -4.31
CA ARG A 97 -7.60 -0.07 -5.02
C ARG A 97 -8.40 0.87 -4.11
N ALA A 98 -8.79 0.41 -2.92
CA ALA A 98 -9.59 1.18 -1.97
C ALA A 98 -8.87 2.46 -1.50
N VAL A 99 -7.54 2.42 -1.37
CA VAL A 99 -6.74 3.52 -0.80
C VAL A 99 -6.21 4.47 -1.87
N PHE A 100 -5.74 3.94 -3.01
CA PHE A 100 -5.08 4.75 -4.05
C PHE A 100 -5.91 4.91 -5.32
N GLY A 101 -7.00 4.15 -5.48
CA GLY A 101 -7.77 4.09 -6.72
C GLY A 101 -7.05 3.34 -7.85
N VAL A 102 -6.00 2.57 -7.53
CA VAL A 102 -5.14 1.90 -8.53
C VAL A 102 -5.35 0.40 -8.50
N ASP A 103 -5.48 -0.21 -9.68
CA ASP A 103 -5.47 -1.66 -9.83
C ASP A 103 -4.06 -2.23 -9.55
N PRO A 104 -3.89 -3.07 -8.51
CA PRO A 104 -2.59 -3.64 -8.18
C PRO A 104 -1.98 -4.50 -9.30
N ALA A 105 -2.79 -5.07 -10.20
CA ALA A 105 -2.30 -5.89 -11.31
C ALA A 105 -1.40 -5.07 -12.27
N GLY A 106 -1.75 -3.80 -12.51
CA GLY A 106 -0.96 -2.90 -13.36
C GLY A 106 0.38 -2.48 -12.76
N LEU A 107 0.55 -2.68 -11.45
CA LEU A 107 1.75 -2.30 -10.69
C LEU A 107 2.68 -3.49 -10.39
N ARG A 108 2.29 -4.73 -10.69
CA ARG A 108 3.03 -5.93 -10.28
C ARG A 108 4.51 -5.84 -10.67
N GLY A 109 5.41 -5.97 -9.69
CA GLY A 109 6.86 -5.93 -9.87
C GLY A 109 7.41 -4.57 -10.30
N ARG A 110 6.63 -3.49 -10.22
CA ARG A 110 7.00 -2.16 -10.68
C ARG A 110 7.02 -1.14 -9.54
N VAL A 111 7.81 -0.10 -9.75
CA VAL A 111 7.74 1.15 -8.98
C VAL A 111 7.24 2.23 -9.92
N VAL A 112 6.28 3.02 -9.47
CA VAL A 112 5.75 4.18 -10.22
C VAL A 112 5.80 5.45 -9.38
N ASP A 113 5.67 6.59 -10.04
CA ASP A 113 5.54 7.89 -9.38
C ASP A 113 4.22 7.98 -8.61
N LEU A 114 4.31 8.29 -7.31
CA LEU A 114 3.13 8.30 -6.43
C LEU A 114 2.15 9.42 -6.78
N PRO A 115 2.56 10.69 -7.00
CA PRO A 115 1.67 11.75 -7.46
C PRO A 115 0.94 11.46 -8.76
N ALA A 116 1.58 10.76 -9.70
CA ALA A 116 0.92 10.34 -10.93
C ALA A 116 -0.11 9.22 -10.72
N ALA A 117 0.13 8.32 -9.75
CA ALA A 117 -0.74 7.18 -9.48
C ALA A 117 -1.90 7.49 -8.53
N TRP A 118 -1.70 8.41 -7.57
CA TRP A 118 -2.67 8.73 -6.53
C TRP A 118 -2.89 10.26 -6.44
N PRO A 119 -4.08 10.77 -6.83
CA PRO A 119 -4.36 12.21 -6.83
C PRO A 119 -4.14 12.91 -5.49
N GLY A 120 -4.38 12.21 -4.36
CA GLY A 120 -4.23 12.76 -3.01
C GLY A 120 -2.77 12.96 -2.56
N ALA A 121 -1.80 12.34 -3.24
CA ALA A 121 -0.42 12.29 -2.77
C ALA A 121 0.26 13.67 -2.71
N ALA A 122 0.00 14.53 -3.70
CA ALA A 122 0.63 15.84 -3.77
C ALA A 122 0.16 16.75 -2.62
N ALA A 123 -1.15 16.78 -2.34
CA ALA A 123 -1.73 17.55 -1.24
C ALA A 123 -1.22 17.04 0.11
N LEU A 124 -1.30 15.72 0.34
CA LEU A 124 -0.78 15.12 1.57
C LEU A 124 0.70 15.44 1.79
N ARG A 125 1.52 15.36 0.74
CA ARG A 125 2.95 15.72 0.86
C ARG A 125 3.15 17.17 1.29
N GLN A 126 2.38 18.11 0.74
CA GLN A 126 2.48 19.53 1.15
C GLN A 126 2.11 19.70 2.62
N ASP A 127 1.03 19.06 3.07
CA ASP A 127 0.60 19.11 4.47
C ASP A 127 1.66 18.52 5.41
N LEU A 128 2.26 17.40 5.02
CA LEU A 128 3.32 16.74 5.79
C LEU A 128 4.60 17.59 5.90
N LEU A 129 4.97 18.36 4.85
CA LEU A 129 6.11 19.26 4.91
C LEU A 129 5.92 20.39 5.94
N GLY A 130 4.68 20.81 6.19
CA GLY A 130 4.32 21.80 7.22
C GLY A 130 3.99 21.19 8.58
N THR A 131 4.02 19.86 8.73
CA THR A 131 3.59 19.18 9.95
C THR A 131 4.77 18.82 10.82
N ASP A 132 4.83 19.37 12.03
CA ASP A 132 5.86 19.03 13.00
C ASP A 132 5.54 17.75 13.79
N GLY A 133 6.46 16.79 13.71
CA GLY A 133 6.50 15.61 14.56
C GLY A 133 5.86 14.36 13.97
N PRO A 134 6.49 13.17 14.16
CA PRO A 134 6.06 11.93 13.52
C PRO A 134 4.64 11.53 13.90
N ALA A 135 4.23 11.73 15.16
CA ALA A 135 2.89 11.40 15.63
C ALA A 135 1.78 12.15 14.87
N ARG A 136 2.00 13.44 14.57
CA ARG A 136 1.06 14.27 13.82
C ARG A 136 1.07 13.93 12.34
N MET A 137 2.24 13.68 11.76
CA MET A 137 2.37 13.22 10.37
C MET A 137 1.58 11.92 10.14
N LEU A 138 1.74 10.93 11.03
CA LEU A 138 1.02 9.65 10.93
C LEU A 138 -0.50 9.83 11.08
N ALA A 139 -0.95 10.74 11.94
CA ALA A 139 -2.37 11.05 12.11
C ALA A 139 -2.95 11.73 10.86
N ALA A 140 -2.26 12.76 10.33
CA ALA A 140 -2.67 13.45 9.11
C ALA A 140 -2.75 12.50 7.91
N THR A 141 -1.76 11.61 7.75
CA THR A 141 -1.82 10.55 6.73
C THR A 141 -3.05 9.66 6.93
N ALA A 142 -3.29 9.15 8.14
CA ALA A 142 -4.45 8.29 8.40
C ALA A 142 -5.79 8.99 8.12
N GLU A 143 -5.90 10.28 8.45
CA GLU A 143 -7.08 11.10 8.18
C GLU A 143 -7.30 11.27 6.67
N THR A 144 -6.25 11.59 5.90
CA THR A 144 -6.33 11.68 4.44
C THR A 144 -6.76 10.36 3.81
N LEU A 145 -6.18 9.24 4.23
CA LEU A 145 -6.54 7.92 3.70
C LEU A 145 -7.99 7.56 4.06
N SER A 146 -8.43 7.86 5.27
CA SER A 146 -9.82 7.60 5.71
C SER A 146 -10.82 8.44 4.93
N ALA A 147 -10.50 9.71 4.65
CA ALA A 147 -11.37 10.60 3.89
C ALA A 147 -11.48 10.23 2.40
N GLY A 148 -10.44 9.61 1.85
CA GLY A 148 -10.41 9.16 0.45
C GLY A 148 -10.72 7.69 0.25
N LEU A 149 -11.08 6.95 1.30
CA LEU A 149 -11.27 5.51 1.25
C LEU A 149 -12.50 5.15 0.39
N ASP A 150 -12.31 4.31 -0.62
CA ASP A 150 -13.38 3.76 -1.44
C ASP A 150 -13.64 2.29 -1.09
N GLU A 151 -14.73 2.05 -0.36
CA GLU A 151 -15.17 0.70 0.05
C GLU A 151 -16.27 0.14 -0.87
N SER A 152 -16.50 0.73 -2.05
CA SER A 152 -17.57 0.30 -2.96
C SER A 152 -17.32 -1.05 -3.65
N ASP A 153 -16.08 -1.57 -3.61
CA ASP A 153 -15.75 -2.88 -4.16
C ASP A 153 -16.16 -4.01 -3.21
N HIS A 154 -17.35 -4.56 -3.46
CA HIS A 154 -17.88 -5.73 -2.74
C HIS A 154 -17.35 -7.07 -3.25
N GLY A 155 -16.39 -7.10 -4.19
CA GLY A 155 -15.76 -8.33 -4.67
C GLY A 155 -15.09 -9.11 -3.54
N VAL A 156 -14.38 -8.41 -2.67
CA VAL A 156 -13.68 -9.03 -1.53
C VAL A 156 -14.66 -9.64 -0.52
N ASP A 157 -15.77 -8.97 -0.22
CA ASP A 157 -16.80 -9.49 0.68
C ASP A 157 -17.42 -10.77 0.13
N ARG A 158 -17.68 -10.81 -1.17
CA ARG A 158 -18.19 -12.01 -1.86
C ARG A 158 -17.18 -13.15 -1.81
N CYS A 159 -15.89 -12.88 -2.05
CA CYS A 159 -14.84 -13.90 -1.93
C CYS A 159 -14.73 -14.42 -0.49
N ALA A 160 -14.77 -13.55 0.51
CA ALA A 160 -14.71 -13.96 1.92
C ALA A 160 -15.90 -14.83 2.31
N ALA A 161 -17.11 -14.47 1.87
CA ALA A 161 -18.31 -15.28 2.08
C ALA A 161 -18.21 -16.63 1.36
N ALA A 162 -17.75 -16.66 0.10
CA ALA A 162 -17.54 -17.89 -0.65
C ALA A 162 -16.55 -18.84 0.06
N VAL A 163 -15.42 -18.30 0.54
CA VAL A 163 -14.42 -19.08 1.29
C VAL A 163 -15.02 -19.63 2.58
N ALA A 164 -15.73 -18.83 3.37
CA ALA A 164 -16.37 -19.28 4.59
C ALA A 164 -17.39 -20.40 4.34
N MET A 165 -18.18 -20.29 3.26
CA MET A 165 -19.15 -21.32 2.86
C MET A 165 -18.49 -22.65 2.49
N LEU A 166 -17.30 -22.60 1.88
CA LEU A 166 -16.52 -23.78 1.49
C LEU A 166 -15.73 -24.36 2.67
N GLU A 167 -15.26 -23.54 3.60
CA GLU A 167 -14.64 -24.01 4.85
C GLU A 167 -15.64 -24.76 5.74
N ASP A 168 -16.88 -24.26 5.83
CA ASP A 168 -17.97 -24.91 6.56
C ASP A 168 -18.43 -26.22 5.90
N SER A 169 -18.48 -26.25 4.56
CA SER A 169 -18.89 -27.44 3.80
C SER A 169 -18.04 -27.63 2.53
N PRO A 170 -16.89 -28.33 2.62
CA PRO A 170 -15.95 -28.44 1.49
C PRO A 170 -16.49 -29.15 0.24
N ALA A 171 -17.53 -29.98 0.39
CA ALA A 171 -18.18 -30.68 -0.71
C ALA A 171 -19.39 -29.92 -1.30
N ARG A 172 -19.68 -28.70 -0.82
CA ARG A 172 -20.77 -27.87 -1.31
C ARG A 172 -20.56 -27.57 -2.80
N PRO A 173 -21.58 -27.77 -3.66
CA PRO A 173 -21.49 -27.42 -5.07
C PRO A 173 -21.24 -25.91 -5.26
N ILE A 174 -20.32 -25.55 -6.17
CA ILE A 174 -20.01 -24.15 -6.51
C ILE A 174 -21.25 -23.41 -7.05
N GLY A 175 -22.16 -24.13 -7.73
CA GLY A 175 -23.44 -23.57 -8.18
C GLY A 175 -24.33 -23.06 -7.02
N ASP A 176 -24.30 -23.73 -5.88
CA ASP A 176 -25.08 -23.32 -4.69
C ASP A 176 -24.42 -22.10 -4.03
N VAL A 177 -23.09 -22.07 -3.97
CA VAL A 177 -22.32 -20.90 -3.50
C VAL A 177 -22.63 -19.68 -4.37
N ALA A 178 -22.62 -19.83 -5.70
CA ALA A 178 -22.91 -18.74 -6.63
C ALA A 178 -24.36 -18.23 -6.46
N ALA A 179 -25.33 -19.14 -6.33
CA ALA A 179 -26.72 -18.79 -6.12
C ALA A 179 -26.94 -18.01 -4.82
N GLU A 180 -26.30 -18.43 -3.73
CA GLU A 180 -26.41 -17.77 -2.41
C GLU A 180 -25.77 -16.37 -2.41
N LEU A 181 -24.66 -16.20 -3.14
CA LEU A 181 -23.98 -14.91 -3.31
C LEU A 181 -24.65 -14.01 -4.36
N GLY A 182 -25.72 -14.47 -5.02
CA GLY A 182 -26.43 -13.72 -6.04
C GLY A 182 -25.61 -13.44 -7.30
N VAL A 183 -24.63 -14.30 -7.62
CA VAL A 183 -23.77 -14.19 -8.81
C VAL A 183 -23.99 -15.37 -9.76
N SER A 184 -23.68 -15.18 -11.04
CA SER A 184 -23.69 -16.32 -11.96
C SER A 184 -22.49 -17.24 -11.68
N HIS A 185 -22.63 -18.53 -11.99
CA HIS A 185 -21.53 -19.50 -11.85
C HIS A 185 -20.24 -19.01 -12.54
N GLY A 186 -20.37 -18.46 -13.76
CA GLY A 186 -19.22 -17.92 -14.51
C GLY A 186 -18.62 -16.63 -13.96
N HIS A 187 -19.29 -15.95 -13.00
CA HIS A 187 -18.72 -14.83 -12.24
C HIS A 187 -18.04 -15.27 -10.95
N LEU A 188 -18.29 -16.49 -10.47
CA LEU A 188 -17.60 -17.06 -9.31
C LEU A 188 -16.30 -17.78 -9.72
N ASP A 189 -16.24 -18.31 -10.94
CA ASP A 189 -15.08 -19.00 -11.50
C ASP A 189 -13.99 -18.06 -12.09
N ARG A 190 -14.25 -16.74 -12.20
CA ARG A 190 -13.37 -15.74 -12.84
C ARG A 190 -12.88 -14.71 -11.85
#